data_AF-A0A7J7LIV2-F1
#
_entry.id   AF-A0A7J7LIV2-F1
#
_cell.length_a   1.000
_cell.length_b   1.000
_cell.length_c   1.000
_cell.angle_alpha   90.00
_cell.angle_beta   90.00
_cell.angle_gamma   90.00
#
_symmetry.space_group_name_H-M   'P 1'
#
loop_
_entity.id
_entity.type
_entity.pdbx_description
1 polymer ?
#
loop_
_entity_poly.entity_id
_entity_poly.type
_entity_poly.pdbx_seq_one_letter_code
_entity_poly.pdbx_strand_id
1 'polypeptide(L)' 'NDTARINYLTQYIGSTLDGIRNGVNVKGYFLWSFMNIFEFLSGYQMKYGIVHIDFNNK' A
#
# COMPACT_ATOMS: atom_id res chain seq x y z
N ASN A 1 7.89 5.99 10.66
CA ASN A 1 7.85 7.25 9.90
C ASN A 1 7.95 6.88 8.43
N ASP A 2 6.82 6.82 7.71
CA ASP A 2 6.72 6.34 6.31
C ASP A 2 5.83 7.30 5.49
N THR A 3 6.27 8.56 5.43
CA THR A 3 5.50 9.65 4.84
C THR A 3 5.35 9.51 3.33
N ALA A 4 6.33 8.90 2.66
CA ALA A 4 6.27 8.64 1.23
C ALA A 4 5.08 7.72 0.89
N ARG A 5 4.90 6.63 1.66
CA ARG A 5 3.75 5.74 1.48
C ARG A 5 2.44 6.43 1.83
N ILE A 6 2.38 7.22 2.91
CA ILE A 6 1.18 7.99 3.27
C ILE A 6 0.76 8.91 2.13
N ASN A 7 1.71 9.65 1.56
CA ASN A 7 1.45 10.57 0.45
C ASN A 7 1.02 9.82 -0.81
N TYR A 8 1.64 8.68 -1.11
CA TYR A 8 1.25 7.81 -2.21
C TYR A 8 -0.20 7.35 -2.05
N LEU A 9 -0.56 6.74 -0.91
CA LEU A 9 -1.90 6.22 -0.69
C LEU A 9 -2.97 7.33 -0.70
N THR A 10 -2.67 8.48 -0.12
CA THR A 10 -3.57 9.63 -0.12
C THR A 10 -3.92 10.06 -1.55
N GLN A 11 -2.92 10.13 -2.44
CA GLN A 11 -3.12 10.51 -3.84
C GLN A 11 -3.98 9.47 -4.59
N TYR A 12 -3.64 8.19 -4.50
CA TYR A 12 -4.34 7.15 -5.26
C TYR A 12 -5.77 6.88 -4.74
N ILE A 13 -6.00 6.96 -3.43
CA ILE A 13 -7.35 6.90 -2.86
C ILE A 13 -8.16 8.13 -3.32
N GLY A 14 -7.54 9.32 -3.35
CA GLY A 14 -8.16 10.53 -3.91
C GLY A 14 -8.58 10.36 -5.36
N SER A 15 -7.69 9.88 -6.23
CA SER A 15 -8.03 9.62 -7.64
C SER A 15 -9.10 8.54 -7.80
N THR A 16 -9.13 7.54 -6.92
CA THR A 16 -10.20 6.53 -6.90
C THR A 16 -11.55 7.18 -6.57
N LEU A 17 -11.58 8.08 -5.59
CA LEU A 17 -12.77 8.85 -5.23
C LEU A 17 -13.23 9.75 -6.38
N ASP A 18 -12.31 10.38 -7.10
CA ASP A 18 -12.65 11.19 -8.27
C ASP A 18 -13.27 10.33 -9.38
N GLY A 19 -12.74 9.13 -9.61
CA GLY A 19 -13.36 8.14 -10.50
C GLY A 19 -14.80 7.80 -10.09
N ILE A 20 -15.04 7.55 -8.80
CA ILE A 20 -16.39 7.28 -8.27
C ILE A 20 -17.32 8.46 -8.53
N ARG A 21 -16.87 9.69 -8.28
CA ARG A 21 -17.64 10.92 -8.54
C ARG A 21 -17.96 11.12 -10.01
N ASN A 22 -17.08 10.66 -10.89
CA ASN A 22 -17.27 10.69 -12.34
C ASN A 22 -18.10 9.50 -12.89
N GLY A 23 -18.74 8.72 -12.01
CA GLY A 23 -19.67 7.65 -12.40
C GLY A 23 -19.04 6.27 -12.55
N VAL A 24 -17.75 6.10 -12.23
CA VAL A 24 -17.11 4.77 -12.22
C VAL A 24 -17.65 3.94 -11.06
N ASN A 25 -18.08 2.72 -11.35
CA ASN A 25 -18.64 1.80 -10.35
C ASN A 25 -17.54 1.06 -9.56
N VAL A 26 -16.76 1.77 -8.75
CA VAL A 26 -15.74 1.17 -7.86
C VAL A 26 -16.43 0.57 -6.63
N LYS A 27 -16.07 -0.67 -6.26
CA LYS A 27 -16.64 -1.38 -5.11
C LYS A 27 -15.70 -1.55 -3.92
N GLY A 28 -14.42 -1.26 -4.10
CA GLY A 28 -13.43 -1.36 -3.04
C GLY A 28 -12.05 -0.94 -3.52
N TYR A 29 -11.15 -0.78 -2.56
CA TYR A 29 -9.74 -0.46 -2.77
C TYR A 29 -8.92 -1.37 -1.86
N PHE A 30 -8.00 -2.14 -2.42
CA PHE A 30 -7.11 -3.01 -1.67
C PHE A 30 -5.68 -2.51 -1.77
N LEU A 31 -5.10 -2.23 -0.62
CA LEU A 31 -3.69 -1.90 -0.49
C LEU A 31 -2.83 -3.17 -0.66
N TRP A 32 -1.77 -3.07 -1.45
CA TRP A 32 -0.64 -3.99 -1.38
C TRP A 32 0.48 -3.37 -0.51
N SER A 33 0.85 -3.93 0.63
CA SER A 33 0.29 -5.11 1.31
C SER A 33 -0.03 -4.78 2.77
N PHE A 34 -0.72 -5.69 3.46
CA PHE A 34 -0.99 -5.52 4.88
C PHE A 34 0.31 -5.57 5.71
N MET A 35 1.17 -6.56 5.47
CA MET A 35 2.45 -6.75 6.16
C MET A 35 3.59 -6.92 5.17
N ASN A 36 4.84 -6.75 5.62
CA ASN A 36 5.99 -7.04 4.76
C ASN A 36 5.96 -8.50 4.33
N ILE A 37 6.21 -8.75 3.06
CA ILE A 37 6.18 -10.08 2.46
C ILE A 37 7.47 -10.33 1.68
N PHE A 38 7.64 -11.56 1.21
CA PHE A 38 8.67 -11.89 0.26
C PHE A 38 8.29 -11.35 -1.12
N GLU A 39 9.18 -10.56 -1.71
CA GLU A 39 9.04 -10.01 -3.06
C GLU A 39 9.95 -10.76 -4.03
N PHE A 40 9.39 -11.32 -5.12
CA PHE A 40 10.10 -12.23 -6.02
C PHE A 40 11.46 -11.71 -6.53
N LEU A 41 11.56 -10.40 -6.79
CA LEU A 41 12.77 -9.78 -7.33
C LEU A 41 13.71 -9.21 -6.28
N SER A 42 13.28 -9.09 -5.01
CA SER A 42 14.03 -8.34 -3.99
C SER A 42 14.08 -9.00 -2.60
N GLY A 43 13.50 -10.20 -2.46
CA GLY A 43 13.40 -10.89 -1.18
C GLY A 43 12.65 -10.05 -0.15
N TYR A 44 13.19 -9.95 1.08
CA TYR A 44 12.62 -9.15 2.17
C TYR A 44 13.19 -7.72 2.25
N GLN A 45 13.98 -7.30 1.26
CA GLN A 45 14.60 -5.97 1.26
C GLN A 45 13.57 -4.87 1.00
N MET A 46 12.59 -5.14 0.13
CA MET A 46 11.48 -4.23 -0.12
C MET A 46 10.37 -4.40 0.91
N LYS A 47 9.91 -3.27 1.44
CA LYS A 47 8.88 -3.20 2.48
C LYS A 47 7.65 -2.53 1.91
N TYR A 48 6.66 -3.32 1.48
CA TYR A 48 5.37 -2.84 1.00
C TYR A 48 4.29 -2.82 2.09
N GLY A 49 4.52 -3.53 3.20
CA GLY A 49 3.54 -3.71 4.26
C GLY A 49 3.34 -2.47 5.12
N ILE A 50 2.09 -2.06 5.34
CA ILE A 50 1.76 -1.03 6.35
C ILE A 50 2.06 -1.48 7.77
N VAL A 51 2.06 -2.78 8.03
CA VAL A 51 2.59 -3.39 9.25
C VAL A 51 4.04 -3.77 9.02
N HIS A 52 4.92 -3.15 9.81
CA HIS A 52 6.33 -3.48 9.83
C HIS A 52 6.56 -4.82 10.54
N ILE A 53 7.31 -5.72 9.90
CA ILE A 53 7.85 -6.93 10.51
C ILE A 53 9.33 -6.72 10.76
N ASP A 54 9.74 -6.89 12.01
CA ASP A 54 11.15 -6.94 12.40
C ASP A 54 11.65 -8.38 12.32
N PHE A 55 12.42 -8.69 11.28
CA PHE A 55 13.00 -10.02 11.07
C PHE A 55 14.26 -10.28 11.93
N ASN A 56 14.78 -9.27 12.62
CA ASN A 56 16.00 -9.39 13.44
C ASN A 56 15.69 -9.72 14.91
N ASN A 57 14.44 -9.54 15.33
CA ASN A 57 13.98 -9.87 16.68
C ASN A 57 13.56 -11.36 16.72
N LYS A 58 14.36 -12.19 17.38
CA LYS A 58 14.12 -13.64 17.55
C LYS A 58 13.38 -13.93 18.84
#